data_AF-A0A974ASQ1-F1
#
_entry.id   AF-A0A974ASQ1-F1
#
_cell.length_a   1.000
_cell.length_b   1.000
_cell.length_c   1.000
_cell.angle_alpha   90.00
_cell.angle_beta   90.00
_cell.angle_gamma   90.00
#
_symmetry.space_group_name_H-M   'P 1'
#
loop_
_entity.id
_entity.type
_entity.pdbx_description
1 polymer ?
#
loop_
_entity_poly.entity_id
_entity_poly.type
_entity_poly.pdbx_seq_one_letter_code
_entity_poly.pdbx_strand_id
1 'polypeptide(L)' 'MPATEIEVTPVGSVAGKQLLVPTGKQGETLPHLQDWVTAKLKAKKPVKDVSNTVLVKGIKQWTVFEEKSGARTVFKIT' A
#
# COMPACT_ATOMS: atom_id res chain seq x y z
N MET A 1 4.04 7.15 -13.11
CA MET A 1 3.97 5.68 -13.19
C MET A 1 2.64 5.27 -12.58
N PRO A 2 1.84 4.47 -13.29
CA PRO A 2 0.57 4.01 -12.78
C PRO A 2 0.74 3.20 -11.50
N ALA A 3 -0.25 3.30 -10.63
CA ALA A 3 -0.28 2.61 -9.34
C ALA A 3 -1.61 1.87 -9.20
N THR A 4 -1.55 0.56 -9.01
CA THR A 4 -2.74 -0.27 -8.79
C THR A 4 -2.83 -0.69 -7.33
N GLU A 5 -3.96 -0.43 -6.69
CA GLU A 5 -4.24 -0.93 -5.35
C GLU A 5 -4.28 -2.47 -5.35
N ILE A 6 -3.64 -3.10 -4.37
CA ILE A 6 -3.61 -4.55 -4.22
C ILE A 6 -4.08 -4.90 -2.82
N GLU A 7 -5.06 -5.78 -2.74
CA GLU A 7 -5.47 -6.36 -1.47
C GLU A 7 -4.45 -7.40 -1.02
N VAL A 8 -4.07 -7.31 0.25
CA VAL A 8 -3.05 -8.17 0.85
C VAL A 8 -3.56 -8.71 2.18
N THR A 9 -3.11 -9.91 2.53
CA THR A 9 -3.33 -10.47 3.87
C THR A 9 -2.02 -10.39 4.66
N PRO A 10 -2.03 -9.90 5.91
CA PRO A 10 -0.88 -10.00 6.80
C PRO A 10 -0.69 -11.45 7.24
N VAL A 11 0.50 -12.02 7.00
CA VAL A 11 0.79 -13.44 7.28
C VAL A 11 1.81 -13.61 8.42
N GLY A 12 2.50 -12.54 8.82
CA GLY A 12 3.44 -12.58 9.94
C GLY A 12 4.47 -11.46 9.87
N SER A 13 5.63 -11.66 10.49
CA SER A 13 6.79 -10.77 10.38
C SER A 13 8.02 -11.52 9.91
N VAL A 14 8.82 -10.87 9.06
CA VAL A 14 10.12 -11.38 8.58
C VAL A 14 11.14 -10.28 8.82
N ALA A 15 12.23 -10.61 9.53
CA ALA A 15 13.29 -9.66 9.89
C ALA A 15 12.77 -8.36 10.56
N GLY A 16 11.76 -8.48 11.44
CA GLY A 16 11.16 -7.35 12.14
C GLY A 16 10.21 -6.48 11.31
N LYS A 17 10.01 -6.79 10.02
CA LYS A 17 9.04 -6.12 9.14
C LYS A 17 7.79 -6.98 8.95
N GLN A 18 6.61 -6.37 8.86
CA GLN A 18 5.38 -7.13 8.65
C GLN A 18 5.29 -7.64 7.21
N LEU A 19 5.07 -8.94 7.05
CA LEU A 19 4.93 -9.59 5.75
C LEU A 19 3.46 -9.58 5.31
N LEU A 20 3.25 -8.98 4.14
CA LEU A 20 1.98 -8.86 3.45
C LEU A 20 2.02 -9.77 2.21
N VAL A 21 1.00 -10.61 2.03
CA VAL A 21 0.88 -11.49 0.87
C VAL A 21 -0.28 -11.01 0.00
N PRO A 22 -0.03 -10.69 -1.29
CA PRO A 22 -1.10 -10.35 -2.24
C PRO A 22 -2.15 -11.45 -2.34
N THR A 23 -3.42 -11.09 -2.21
CA THR A 23 -4.54 -12.03 -2.37
C THR A 23 -4.97 -12.19 -3.83
N GLY A 24 -4.39 -11.40 -4.74
CA GLY A 24 -4.71 -11.39 -6.16
C GLY A 24 -5.88 -10.47 -6.54
N LYS A 25 -6.63 -9.95 -5.55
CA LYS A 25 -7.64 -8.93 -5.78
C LYS A 25 -6.97 -7.57 -5.99
N GLN A 26 -7.17 -7.01 -7.17
CA GLN A 26 -6.68 -5.69 -7.54
C GLN A 26 -7.83 -4.69 -7.41
N GLY A 27 -7.55 -3.57 -6.76
CA GLY A 27 -8.47 -2.44 -6.62
C GLY A 27 -8.29 -1.44 -7.75
N GLU A 28 -8.50 -0.17 -7.42
CA GLU A 28 -8.44 0.92 -8.39
C GLU A 28 -7.01 1.10 -8.94
N THR A 29 -6.91 1.31 -10.26
CA THR A 29 -5.67 1.70 -10.90
C THR A 29 -5.69 3.20 -11.16
N LEU A 30 -4.68 3.88 -10.63
CA LEU A 30 -4.54 5.32 -10.69
C LEU A 30 -3.38 5.70 -11.62
N PRO A 31 -3.51 6.79 -12.41
CA PRO A 31 -2.43 7.28 -13.27
C PRO A 31 -1.17 7.63 -12.46
N HIS A 32 -1.36 8.22 -11.28
CA HIS A 32 -0.31 8.52 -10.33
C HIS A 32 -0.74 8.19 -8.89
N LEU A 33 0.14 7.55 -8.13
CA LEU A 33 -0.05 7.32 -6.69
C LEU A 33 -0.35 8.63 -5.92
N GLN A 34 0.21 9.74 -6.39
CA GLN A 34 0.02 11.05 -5.76
C GLN A 34 -1.42 11.54 -5.84
N ASP A 35 -2.21 11.08 -6.82
CA ASP A 35 -3.64 11.40 -6.92
C ASP A 35 -4.40 10.83 -5.73
N TRP A 36 -4.09 9.58 -5.34
CA TRP A 36 -4.64 8.96 -4.14
C TRP A 36 -4.26 9.70 -2.86
N VAL A 37 -2.96 9.98 -2.69
CA VAL A 37 -2.43 10.67 -1.50
C VAL A 37 -3.09 12.05 -1.39
N THR A 38 -3.17 12.79 -2.49
CA THR A 38 -3.77 14.13 -2.52
C THR A 38 -5.27 14.07 -2.20
N ALA A 39 -6.00 13.07 -2.71
CA ALA A 39 -7.41 12.88 -2.39
C ALA A 39 -7.63 12.58 -0.89
N LYS A 40 -6.79 11.72 -0.29
CA LYS A 40 -6.84 11.40 1.14
C LYS A 40 -6.53 12.62 2.01
N LEU A 41 -5.49 13.38 1.66
CA LEU A 41 -5.13 14.61 2.36
C LEU A 41 -6.23 15.68 2.24
N LYS A 42 -6.85 15.85 1.06
CA LYS A 42 -8.02 16.73 0.88
C LYS A 42 -9.21 16.30 1.74
N ALA A 43 -9.42 14.99 1.88
CA ALA A 43 -10.42 14.40 2.77
C ALA A 43 -10.03 14.44 4.26
N LYS A 44 -8.92 15.11 4.63
CA LYS A 44 -8.36 15.18 5.99
C LYS A 44 -8.09 13.80 6.60
N LYS A 45 -7.82 12.80 5.76
CA LYS A 45 -7.38 11.46 6.17
C LYS A 45 -5.86 11.40 6.11
N PRO A 46 -5.17 11.51 7.27
CA PRO A 46 -3.71 11.40 7.28
C PRO A 46 -3.30 9.98 6.87
N VAL A 47 -2.45 9.93 5.85
CA VAL A 47 -1.81 8.72 5.32
C VAL A 47 -0.31 8.84 5.51
N LYS A 48 0.34 7.74 5.91
CA LYS A 48 1.78 7.68 6.15
C LYS A 48 2.39 6.59 5.28
N ASP A 49 3.48 6.93 4.59
CA ASP A 49 4.26 5.92 3.87
C ASP A 49 4.98 5.01 4.87
N VAL A 50 4.67 3.72 4.82
CA VAL A 50 5.23 2.64 5.64
C VAL A 50 5.92 1.58 4.77
N SER A 51 6.26 1.92 3.52
CA SER A 51 6.88 1.00 2.57
C SER A 51 8.19 0.43 3.07
N ASN A 52 8.92 1.18 3.89
CA ASN A 52 10.19 0.73 4.47
C ASN A 52 10.02 -0.20 5.67
N THR A 53 8.83 -0.28 6.29
CA THR A 53 8.58 -1.06 7.52
C THR A 53 7.80 -2.35 7.27
N VAL A 54 7.29 -2.55 6.06
CA VAL A 54 6.58 -3.77 5.66
C VAL A 54 7.35 -4.49 4.54
N LEU A 55 6.92 -5.70 4.22
CA LEU A 55 7.44 -6.48 3.11
C LEU A 55 6.24 -7.05 2.35
N VAL A 56 6.16 -6.81 1.05
CA VAL A 56 5.10 -7.38 0.21
C VAL A 56 5.67 -8.51 -0.63
N LYS A 57 5.16 -9.73 -0.43
CA LYS A 57 5.63 -10.92 -1.14
C LYS A 57 5.30 -10.82 -2.63
N GLY A 58 6.30 -11.06 -3.49
CA GLY A 58 6.08 -11.22 -4.94
C GLY A 58 5.87 -9.93 -5.73
N ILE A 59 5.98 -8.75 -5.11
CA ILE A 59 5.92 -7.47 -5.81
C ILE A 59 7.31 -6.83 -5.79
N LYS A 60 7.87 -6.53 -6.97
CA LYS A 60 9.21 -5.94 -7.09
C LYS A 60 9.23 -4.43 -6.85
N GLN A 61 8.13 -3.73 -7.12
CA GLN A 61 7.99 -2.29 -6.90
C GLN A 61 6.61 -2.02 -6.29
N TRP A 62 6.60 -1.62 -5.03
CA TRP A 62 5.37 -1.39 -4.29
C TRP A 62 5.54 -0.24 -3.30
N THR A 63 4.41 0.32 -2.89
CA THR A 63 4.31 1.36 -1.86
C THR A 63 3.17 1.01 -0.94
N VAL A 64 3.37 1.10 0.37
CA VAL A 64 2.32 0.86 1.37
C VAL A 64 2.09 2.12 2.17
N PHE A 65 0.83 2.52 2.26
CA PHE A 65 0.39 3.61 3.09
C PHE A 65 -0.44 3.08 4.25
N GLU A 66 -0.23 3.66 5.42
CA GLU A 66 -1.03 3.41 6.61
C GLU A 66 -1.89 4.65 6.90
N GLU A 67 -3.19 4.46 7.01
CA GLU A 67 -4.11 5.47 7.52
C GLU A 67 -4.05 5.51 9.06
N LYS A 68 -4.38 6.65 9.67
CA LYS A 68 -4.44 6.79 11.14
C LYS A 68 -5.37 5.79 11.84
N SER A 69 -6.30 5.17 11.12
CA SER A 69 -7.15 4.08 11.61
C SER A 69 -6.44 2.71 11.70
N GLY A 70 -5.17 2.61 11.28
CA GLY A 70 -4.42 1.35 11.18
C GLY A 70 -4.70 0.57 9.90
N ALA A 71 -5.55 1.09 9.00
CA ALA A 71 -5.79 0.48 7.69
C ALA A 71 -4.56 0.66 6.80
N ARG A 72 -4.12 -0.41 6.13
CA ARG A 72 -2.97 -0.39 5.23
C ARG A 72 -3.41 -0.62 3.79
N THR A 73 -3.03 0.30 2.93
CA THR A 73 -3.28 0.25 1.50
C THR A 73 -1.98 0.00 0.78
N VAL A 74 -1.93 -1.03 -0.06
CA VAL A 74 -0.75 -1.40 -0.85
C VAL A 74 -0.97 -1.04 -2.31
N PHE A 75 0.02 -0.43 -2.92
CA PHE A 75 0.05 -0.13 -4.34
C PHE A 75 1.18 -0.89 -5.03
N LYS A 76 0.86 -1.55 -6.14
CA LYS A 76 1.86 -2.04 -7.08
C LYS A 76 2.19 -0.92 -8.06
N ILE A 77 3.46 -0.57 -8.16
CA ILE A 77 3.96 0.40 -9.13
C ILE A 77 4.41 -0.37 -10.37
N THR A 78 3.90 0.03 -11.54
CA THR A 78 4.21 -0.57 -12.84
C THR A 78 5.04 0.36 -13.71
#